data_AF-A0A928GWH1-F1
#
_entry.id   AF-A0A928GWH1-F1
#
_cell.length_a   1.000
_cell.length_b   1.000
_cell.length_c   1.000
_cell.angle_alpha   90.00
_cell.angle_beta   90.00
_cell.angle_gamma   90.00
#
_symmetry.space_group_name_H-M   'P 1'
#
loop_
_entity.id
_entity.type
_entity.pdbx_description
1 polymer ?
#
loop_
_entity_poly.entity_id
_entity_poly.type
_entity_poly.pdbx_seq_one_letter_code
_entity_poly.pdbx_strand_id
1 'polypeptide(L)'
;MLKTFAASGALLLAASAMAATDISVNSTPAMPTANLIKNADFEDGKLAPWRAFGGTSELDKTDGTSIKFSGDPAQRPGVSQSIRPIDVPLKANDLYYIKVKAKNSGCDIEKRPGSIAWQATFSDGAKALYLRAPELPREDYDWNEFEIVNTVPHDIKSATFYLCYYNQEGEQWFDEVLMQGGSAELAINVKGDDVKQVIVLHSQTGKILDEKVTANAFSKTIKVPAFGSYEVVAIDSKGVRSSKLYPENVDVNSAVKNNNIPLTLVKRMIIPFGKTETINVELPADVAGKKVYLDFSGRIDQFSTISGFTAGVRVEVNKQFCRAAELVKPVNKATISSGSDLIFARNTGYVLYYSNACFSISEDNHYSPVSLSDRNPFNFRLDITKLVKAGSNSIAFKNLFSTKLPRSIVIDNAQVVIE
;
A
#
# COMPACT_ATOMS: atom_id res chain seq x y z
N MET A 1 -23.96 -11.38 -4.33
CA MET A 1 -24.69 -11.69 -3.08
C MET A 1 -23.89 -11.07 -1.93
N LEU A 2 -24.31 -9.88 -1.45
CA LEU A 2 -23.56 -9.11 -0.44
C LEU A 2 -23.50 -9.90 0.87
N LYS A 3 -22.32 -10.40 1.23
CA LYS A 3 -22.04 -10.82 2.60
C LYS A 3 -21.78 -9.55 3.42
N THR A 4 -22.75 -9.18 4.23
CA THR A 4 -22.66 -8.14 5.25
C THR A 4 -21.55 -8.53 6.22
N PHE A 5 -20.36 -7.95 6.08
CA PHE A 5 -19.34 -8.04 7.12
C PHE A 5 -19.80 -7.18 8.30
N ALA A 6 -19.88 -7.82 9.46
CA ALA A 6 -20.22 -7.17 10.72
C ALA A 6 -19.27 -5.99 10.99
N ALA A 7 -19.86 -4.87 11.42
CA ALA A 7 -19.17 -3.64 11.79
C ALA A 7 -18.04 -3.92 12.79
N SER A 8 -16.81 -3.59 12.40
CA SER A 8 -15.66 -3.60 13.31
C SER A 8 -15.73 -2.32 14.16
N GLY A 9 -16.11 -2.51 15.42
CA GLY A 9 -16.34 -1.47 16.39
C GLY A 9 -15.10 -0.64 16.72
N ALA A 10 -15.38 0.53 17.31
CA ALA A 10 -14.43 1.51 17.81
C ALA A 10 -13.28 0.84 18.60
N LEU A 11 -12.06 1.26 18.27
CA LEU A 11 -10.86 0.94 19.03
C LEU A 11 -10.92 1.64 20.40
N LEU A 12 -11.56 1.03 21.39
CA LEU A 12 -11.44 1.44 22.79
C LEU A 12 -10.24 0.74 23.42
N LEU A 13 -9.05 1.33 23.27
CA LEU A 13 -7.93 1.04 24.15
C LEU A 13 -7.99 2.03 25.32
N ALA A 14 -8.55 1.61 26.45
CA ALA A 14 -8.04 1.90 27.81
C ALA A 14 -8.99 1.41 28.92
N ALA A 15 -8.43 0.72 29.91
CA ALA A 15 -9.02 0.67 31.24
C ALA A 15 -8.74 2.00 31.97
N SER A 16 -9.66 2.95 31.83
CA SER A 16 -10.11 3.93 32.84
C SER A 16 -11.10 4.87 32.15
N ALA A 17 -12.27 5.05 32.75
CA ALA A 17 -13.37 5.83 32.20
C ALA A 17 -13.02 7.33 32.14
N MET A 18 -12.23 7.73 31.14
CA MET A 18 -12.24 9.09 30.62
C MET A 18 -13.29 9.15 29.51
N ALA A 19 -14.01 10.28 29.39
CA ALA A 19 -14.95 10.47 28.28
C ALA A 19 -14.22 10.21 26.96
N ALA A 20 -14.66 9.19 26.22
CA ALA A 20 -13.99 8.80 24.98
C ALA A 20 -14.05 9.96 23.98
N THR A 21 -12.92 10.27 23.35
CA THR A 21 -12.86 11.26 22.26
C THR A 21 -13.79 10.82 21.13
N ASP A 22 -14.77 11.65 20.81
CA ASP A 22 -15.70 11.40 19.70
C ASP A 22 -15.09 11.94 18.40
N ILE A 23 -14.93 11.04 17.42
CA ILE A 23 -14.41 11.36 16.10
C ILE A 23 -15.50 11.06 15.07
N SER A 24 -15.89 12.08 14.31
CA SER A 24 -16.79 11.94 13.17
C SER A 24 -16.11 12.45 11.90
N VAL A 25 -16.24 11.65 10.84
CA VAL A 25 -15.61 11.90 9.55
C VAL A 25 -16.64 11.58 8.48
N ASN A 26 -16.78 12.46 7.50
CA ASN A 26 -17.59 12.24 6.31
C ASN A 26 -16.95 12.95 5.12
N SER A 27 -17.39 12.64 3.91
CA SER A 27 -16.92 13.34 2.72
C SER A 27 -18.00 13.64 1.70
N THR A 28 -17.75 14.66 0.89
CA THR A 28 -18.55 14.99 -0.29
C THR A 28 -17.65 15.09 -1.53
N PRO A 29 -17.82 14.21 -2.55
CA PRO A 29 -18.72 13.06 -2.57
C PRO A 29 -18.32 12.00 -1.52
N ALA A 30 -19.23 11.07 -1.24
CA ALA A 30 -18.94 9.93 -0.37
C ALA A 30 -17.80 9.09 -0.95
N MET A 31 -16.84 8.70 -0.10
CA MET A 31 -15.71 7.86 -0.48
C MET A 31 -15.93 6.38 -0.11
N PRO A 32 -15.25 5.44 -0.80
CA PRO A 32 -14.41 5.69 -1.96
C PRO A 32 -15.29 5.98 -3.19
N THR A 33 -14.78 6.77 -4.13
CA THR A 33 -15.52 7.04 -5.38
C THR A 33 -15.66 5.77 -6.22
N ALA A 34 -16.65 5.74 -7.12
CA ALA A 34 -16.88 4.58 -7.97
C ALA A 34 -15.64 4.24 -8.82
N ASN A 35 -15.41 2.94 -9.02
CA ASN A 35 -14.37 2.48 -9.93
C ASN A 35 -14.72 2.93 -11.36
N LEU A 36 -13.74 3.53 -12.04
CA LEU A 36 -13.88 3.99 -13.42
C LEU A 36 -13.82 2.83 -14.42
N ILE A 37 -13.28 1.69 -13.99
CA ILE A 37 -13.28 0.44 -14.76
C ILE A 37 -14.55 -0.35 -14.43
N LYS A 38 -15.28 -0.76 -15.47
CA LYS A 38 -16.48 -1.60 -15.38
C LYS A 38 -16.11 -3.07 -15.55
N ASN A 39 -16.85 -3.96 -14.89
CA ASN A 39 -16.58 -5.41 -14.90
C ASN A 39 -15.08 -5.67 -14.63
N ALA A 40 -14.62 -5.08 -13.53
CA ALA A 40 -13.21 -4.98 -13.15
C ALA A 40 -12.67 -6.26 -12.48
N ASP A 41 -13.59 -7.03 -11.90
CA ASP A 41 -13.42 -8.32 -11.24
C ASP A 41 -13.79 -9.49 -12.17
N PHE A 42 -14.24 -9.21 -13.40
CA PHE A 42 -14.62 -10.19 -14.42
C PHE A 42 -15.76 -11.17 -14.01
N GLU A 43 -16.42 -10.94 -12.88
CA GLU A 43 -17.43 -11.86 -12.31
C GLU A 43 -18.78 -11.83 -13.03
N ASP A 44 -18.98 -10.93 -13.99
CA ASP A 44 -20.20 -10.86 -14.82
C ASP A 44 -20.33 -12.07 -15.78
N GLY A 45 -19.33 -12.96 -15.82
CA GLY A 45 -19.30 -14.16 -16.67
C GLY A 45 -19.16 -13.87 -18.17
N LYS A 46 -18.94 -12.60 -18.53
CA LYS A 46 -18.75 -12.11 -19.90
C LYS A 46 -17.60 -11.12 -19.90
N LEU A 47 -16.88 -11.03 -21.03
CA LEU A 47 -15.76 -10.10 -21.16
C LEU A 47 -16.22 -8.63 -21.30
N ALA A 48 -17.42 -8.38 -21.84
CA ALA A 48 -17.91 -7.02 -22.03
C ALA A 48 -17.98 -6.26 -20.69
N PRO A 49 -17.64 -4.95 -20.65
CA PRO A 49 -17.39 -4.07 -21.78
C PRO A 49 -15.94 -4.03 -22.27
N TRP A 50 -15.07 -4.93 -21.79
CA TRP A 50 -13.74 -5.08 -22.34
C TRP A 50 -13.78 -5.60 -23.78
N ARG A 51 -12.83 -5.14 -24.59
CA ARG A 51 -12.66 -5.52 -26.00
C ARG A 51 -11.31 -6.18 -26.18
N ALA A 52 -11.32 -7.46 -26.53
CA ALA A 52 -10.13 -8.22 -26.87
C ALA A 52 -9.52 -7.73 -28.20
N PHE A 53 -8.20 -7.85 -28.32
CA PHE A 53 -7.45 -7.58 -29.54
C PHE A 53 -6.17 -8.41 -29.57
N GLY A 54 -5.56 -8.53 -30.76
CA GLY A 54 -4.16 -8.93 -30.92
C GLY A 54 -3.81 -10.38 -30.58
N GLY A 55 -4.79 -11.23 -30.28
CA GLY A 55 -4.60 -12.66 -30.03
C GLY A 55 -5.71 -13.29 -29.19
N THR A 56 -5.40 -14.44 -28.59
CA THR A 56 -6.33 -15.19 -27.73
C THR A 56 -6.34 -14.64 -26.29
N SER A 57 -7.53 -14.33 -25.79
CA SER A 57 -7.79 -13.97 -24.40
C SER A 57 -9.04 -14.70 -23.92
N GLU A 58 -9.03 -15.25 -22.70
CA GLU A 58 -10.15 -16.01 -22.17
C GLU A 58 -10.43 -15.69 -20.71
N LEU A 59 -11.67 -15.90 -20.29
CA LEU A 59 -12.02 -15.84 -18.87
C LEU A 59 -11.66 -17.17 -18.22
N ASP A 60 -10.69 -17.16 -17.31
CA ASP A 60 -10.32 -18.30 -16.48
C ASP A 60 -11.21 -18.30 -15.22
N LYS A 61 -11.63 -19.49 -14.80
CA LYS A 61 -12.57 -19.71 -13.67
C LYS A 61 -12.03 -20.64 -12.60
N THR A 62 -10.73 -20.94 -12.65
CA THR A 62 -10.11 -21.93 -11.76
C THR A 62 -10.11 -21.47 -10.30
N ASP A 63 -9.81 -20.18 -10.03
CA ASP A 63 -9.68 -19.60 -8.70
C ASP A 63 -10.43 -18.25 -8.59
N GLY A 64 -11.72 -18.25 -8.94
CA GLY A 64 -12.48 -17.02 -9.24
C GLY A 64 -12.42 -16.68 -10.73
N THR A 65 -13.14 -15.65 -11.18
CA THR A 65 -13.13 -15.26 -12.60
C THR A 65 -12.03 -14.23 -12.86
N SER A 66 -11.12 -14.51 -13.79
CA SER A 66 -10.05 -13.57 -14.18
C SER A 66 -9.86 -13.56 -15.69
N ILE A 67 -9.20 -12.52 -16.22
CA ILE A 67 -8.79 -12.51 -17.64
C ILE A 67 -7.41 -13.14 -17.78
N LYS A 68 -7.31 -14.19 -18.60
CA LYS A 68 -6.06 -14.89 -18.92
C LYS A 68 -5.64 -14.62 -20.36
N PHE A 69 -4.35 -14.40 -20.54
CA PHE A 69 -3.67 -14.36 -21.83
C PHE A 69 -2.68 -15.52 -21.91
N SER A 70 -2.80 -16.32 -22.97
CA SER A 70 -1.81 -17.35 -23.28
C SER A 70 -0.80 -16.79 -24.29
N GLY A 71 0.47 -17.10 -24.05
CA GLY A 71 1.60 -16.58 -24.80
C GLY A 71 1.77 -17.24 -26.15
N ASP A 72 1.86 -16.40 -27.18
CA ASP A 72 2.33 -16.76 -28.50
C ASP A 72 3.37 -15.69 -28.91
N PRO A 73 4.63 -16.07 -29.17
CA PRO A 73 5.66 -15.15 -29.63
C PRO A 73 5.27 -14.30 -30.85
N ALA A 74 4.35 -14.76 -31.69
CA ALA A 74 3.85 -14.05 -32.86
C ALA A 74 2.69 -13.07 -32.55
N GLN A 75 2.09 -13.14 -31.36
CA GLN A 75 0.89 -12.38 -31.01
C GLN A 75 1.14 -11.34 -29.90
N ARG A 76 0.16 -10.45 -29.75
CA ARG A 76 0.13 -9.41 -28.70
C ARG A 76 -1.28 -9.34 -28.14
N PRO A 77 -1.75 -10.41 -27.48
CA PRO A 77 -3.10 -10.43 -26.96
C PRO A 77 -3.27 -9.35 -25.89
N GLY A 78 -4.46 -8.78 -25.84
CA GLY A 78 -4.80 -7.78 -24.84
C GLY A 78 -6.28 -7.52 -24.81
N VAL A 79 -6.72 -6.85 -23.74
CA VAL A 79 -8.07 -6.30 -23.63
C VAL A 79 -8.00 -4.81 -23.37
N SER A 80 -8.98 -4.08 -23.88
CA SER A 80 -9.09 -2.64 -23.68
C SER A 80 -10.50 -2.24 -23.26
N GLN A 81 -10.60 -1.17 -22.49
CA GLN A 81 -11.86 -0.57 -22.12
C GLN A 81 -11.76 0.96 -22.26
N SER A 82 -12.72 1.54 -22.99
CA SER A 82 -12.83 3.00 -23.05
C SER A 82 -13.46 3.53 -21.78
N ILE A 83 -12.75 4.45 -21.13
CA ILE A 83 -13.21 5.21 -19.98
C ILE A 83 -13.73 6.55 -20.49
N ARG A 84 -15.02 6.81 -20.26
CA ARG A 84 -15.64 8.09 -20.56
C ARG A 84 -15.86 8.85 -19.24
N PRO A 85 -15.21 10.01 -19.04
CA PRO A 85 -15.35 10.86 -17.83
C PRO A 85 -16.73 11.50 -17.64
N ILE A 86 -17.82 10.90 -18.14
CA ILE A 86 -19.14 11.55 -18.15
C ILE A 86 -19.63 11.79 -16.73
N ASP A 87 -19.38 10.83 -15.82
CA ASP A 87 -19.90 10.88 -14.45
C ASP A 87 -18.85 11.37 -13.44
N VAL A 88 -17.56 11.26 -13.76
CA VAL A 88 -16.45 11.73 -12.92
C VAL A 88 -15.47 12.50 -13.80
N PRO A 89 -15.49 13.84 -13.76
CA PRO A 89 -14.53 14.66 -14.51
C PRO A 89 -13.10 14.32 -14.09
N LEU A 90 -12.30 13.87 -15.04
CA LEU A 90 -10.89 13.58 -14.81
C LEU A 90 -10.09 14.86 -15.05
N LYS A 91 -9.79 15.60 -13.98
CA LYS A 91 -9.14 16.92 -14.03
C LYS A 91 -7.62 16.86 -14.01
N ALA A 92 -7.01 17.91 -14.56
CA ALA A 92 -5.59 18.19 -14.43
C ALA A 92 -5.18 18.31 -12.95
N ASN A 93 -3.99 17.82 -12.62
CA ASN A 93 -3.38 17.84 -11.28
C ASN A 93 -4.13 17.05 -10.19
N ASP A 94 -5.30 16.46 -10.49
CA ASP A 94 -5.90 15.49 -9.59
C ASP A 94 -5.04 14.22 -9.52
N LEU A 95 -5.13 13.53 -8.39
CA LEU A 95 -4.50 12.24 -8.19
C LEU A 95 -5.42 11.13 -8.72
N TYR A 96 -4.80 10.12 -9.30
CA TYR A 96 -5.43 8.91 -9.79
C TYR A 96 -4.73 7.72 -9.20
N TYR A 97 -5.52 6.82 -8.64
CA TYR A 97 -5.05 5.57 -8.08
C TYR A 97 -5.44 4.44 -9.02
N ILE A 98 -4.42 3.71 -9.48
CA ILE A 98 -4.58 2.52 -10.30
C ILE A 98 -4.05 1.34 -9.51
N LYS A 99 -4.82 0.27 -9.45
CA LYS A 99 -4.46 -0.97 -8.78
C LYS A 99 -4.96 -2.14 -9.59
N VAL A 100 -4.21 -3.22 -9.60
CA VAL A 100 -4.56 -4.46 -10.30
C VAL A 100 -3.98 -5.65 -9.55
N LYS A 101 -4.74 -6.74 -9.47
CA LYS A 101 -4.18 -8.03 -9.11
C LYS A 101 -3.72 -8.73 -10.38
N ALA A 102 -2.51 -9.26 -10.35
CA ALA A 102 -1.96 -9.98 -11.49
C ALA A 102 -1.19 -11.21 -11.02
N LYS A 103 -1.10 -12.18 -11.93
CA LYS A 103 -0.30 -13.39 -11.79
C LYS A 103 0.38 -13.68 -13.13
N ASN A 104 1.57 -14.25 -13.08
CA ASN A 104 2.35 -14.59 -14.26
C ASN A 104 3.05 -15.95 -14.08
N SER A 105 3.08 -16.77 -15.13
CA SER A 105 3.77 -18.06 -15.12
C SER A 105 4.38 -18.43 -16.46
N GLY A 106 5.58 -19.01 -16.44
CA GLY A 106 6.28 -19.51 -17.62
C GLY A 106 6.74 -18.40 -18.59
N CYS A 107 6.93 -17.17 -18.10
CA CYS A 107 7.39 -16.07 -18.95
C CYS A 107 8.89 -16.09 -19.23
N ASP A 108 9.25 -15.59 -20.41
CA ASP A 108 10.64 -15.30 -20.77
C ASP A 108 11.06 -13.95 -20.15
N ILE A 109 11.94 -14.00 -19.16
CA ILE A 109 12.42 -12.85 -18.39
C ILE A 109 13.16 -11.80 -19.25
N GLU A 110 13.71 -12.22 -20.38
CA GLU A 110 14.42 -11.34 -21.32
C GLU A 110 13.45 -10.55 -22.20
N LYS A 111 12.19 -10.99 -22.26
CA LYS A 111 11.13 -10.33 -23.01
C LYS A 111 10.36 -9.33 -22.16
N ARG A 112 9.46 -8.62 -22.84
CA ARG A 112 8.65 -7.58 -22.22
C ARG A 112 7.55 -8.24 -21.39
N PRO A 113 7.39 -7.91 -20.09
CA PRO A 113 6.33 -8.48 -19.27
C PRO A 113 4.95 -8.10 -19.80
N GLY A 114 3.92 -8.78 -19.26
CA GLY A 114 2.57 -8.24 -19.28
C GLY A 114 2.58 -6.79 -18.79
N SER A 115 1.66 -5.96 -19.30
CA SER A 115 1.63 -4.57 -18.89
C SER A 115 0.23 -4.03 -18.77
N ILE A 116 0.08 -3.13 -17.80
CA ILE A 116 -1.02 -2.19 -17.76
C ILE A 116 -0.61 -0.94 -18.50
N ALA A 117 -1.52 -0.38 -19.28
CA ALA A 117 -1.35 0.95 -19.85
C ALA A 117 -2.68 1.70 -19.80
N TRP A 118 -2.61 3.02 -19.72
CA TRP A 118 -3.78 3.85 -19.93
C TRP A 118 -3.41 5.08 -20.75
N GLN A 119 -4.14 5.26 -21.84
CA GLN A 119 -3.93 6.35 -22.77
C GLN A 119 -5.01 7.40 -22.53
N ALA A 120 -4.60 8.63 -22.24
CA ALA A 120 -5.50 9.76 -22.07
C ALA A 120 -5.49 10.66 -23.31
N THR A 121 -6.67 11.13 -23.70
CA THR A 121 -6.87 12.23 -24.65
C THR A 121 -7.38 13.44 -23.88
N PHE A 122 -6.83 14.62 -24.14
CA PHE A 122 -7.09 15.81 -23.34
C PHE A 122 -8.12 16.74 -23.98
N SER A 123 -8.79 17.52 -23.13
CA SER A 123 -9.87 18.43 -23.52
C SER A 123 -9.37 19.71 -24.20
N ASP A 124 -8.13 20.08 -23.94
CA ASP A 124 -7.46 21.28 -24.48
C ASP A 124 -6.81 21.06 -25.85
N GLY A 125 -6.98 19.87 -26.45
CA GLY A 125 -6.38 19.51 -27.72
C GLY A 125 -4.90 19.12 -27.63
N ALA A 126 -4.32 19.02 -26.42
CA ALA A 126 -3.00 18.45 -26.24
C ALA A 126 -2.91 17.01 -26.79
N LYS A 127 -1.72 16.62 -27.24
CA LYS A 127 -1.48 15.27 -27.77
C LYS A 127 -1.86 14.22 -26.74
N ALA A 128 -2.51 13.14 -27.19
CA ALA A 128 -2.80 12.00 -26.33
C ALA A 128 -1.50 11.43 -25.74
N LEU A 129 -1.54 11.05 -24.46
CA LEU A 129 -0.39 10.52 -23.73
C LEU A 129 -0.70 9.16 -23.14
N TYR A 130 0.27 8.25 -23.20
CA TYR A 130 0.31 7.10 -22.32
C TYR A 130 0.78 7.57 -20.96
N LEU A 131 -0.10 7.47 -19.98
CA LEU A 131 0.18 7.81 -18.60
C LEU A 131 0.79 6.61 -17.89
N ARG A 132 1.54 6.87 -16.83
CA ARG A 132 2.21 5.80 -16.07
C ARG A 132 1.16 4.87 -15.48
N ALA A 133 1.44 3.58 -15.46
CA ALA A 133 0.61 2.54 -14.87
C ALA A 133 1.46 1.70 -13.90
N PRO A 134 0.84 0.82 -13.08
CA PRO A 134 1.63 -0.13 -12.30
C PRO A 134 2.48 -0.97 -13.26
N GLU A 135 3.75 -1.11 -12.93
CA GLU A 135 4.66 -1.96 -13.69
C GLU A 135 4.60 -3.37 -13.15
N LEU A 136 4.57 -4.33 -14.05
CA LEU A 136 4.57 -5.74 -13.70
C LEU A 136 6.00 -6.31 -13.76
N PRO A 137 6.32 -7.22 -12.84
CA PRO A 137 7.56 -7.98 -12.89
C PRO A 137 7.69 -8.79 -14.19
N ARG A 138 8.92 -9.05 -14.61
CA ARG A 138 9.22 -9.91 -15.77
C ARG A 138 9.11 -11.39 -15.48
N GLU A 139 9.36 -11.74 -14.23
CA GLU A 139 9.45 -13.12 -13.79
C GLU A 139 8.08 -13.65 -13.38
N ASP A 140 8.06 -14.92 -13.01
CA ASP A 140 6.87 -15.55 -12.47
C ASP A 140 6.55 -14.99 -11.09
N TYR A 141 5.27 -14.73 -10.87
CA TYR A 141 4.75 -14.32 -9.58
C TYR A 141 3.33 -14.85 -9.46
N ASP A 142 3.00 -15.32 -8.26
CA ASP A 142 1.61 -15.63 -7.94
C ASP A 142 0.80 -14.34 -7.77
N TRP A 143 -0.51 -14.47 -7.56
CA TRP A 143 -1.43 -13.37 -7.37
C TRP A 143 -0.91 -12.30 -6.41
N ASN A 144 -0.56 -11.15 -6.98
CA ASN A 144 -0.04 -10.00 -6.25
C ASN A 144 -0.74 -8.72 -6.68
N GLU A 145 -0.77 -7.76 -5.75
CA GLU A 145 -1.35 -6.44 -5.96
C GLU A 145 -0.26 -5.47 -6.45
N PHE A 146 -0.50 -4.85 -7.60
CA PHE A 146 0.35 -3.83 -8.19
C PHE A 146 -0.43 -2.54 -8.30
N GLU A 147 0.17 -1.44 -7.87
CA GLU A 147 -0.53 -0.18 -7.77
C GLU A 147 0.37 1.02 -8.05
N ILE A 148 -0.26 2.15 -8.37
CA ILE A 148 0.42 3.43 -8.53
C ILE A 148 -0.55 4.58 -8.27
N VAL A 149 -0.01 5.67 -7.73
CA VAL A 149 -0.67 6.97 -7.70
C VAL A 149 -0.01 7.89 -8.70
N ASN A 150 -0.80 8.50 -9.59
CA ASN A 150 -0.31 9.43 -10.61
C ASN A 150 -1.09 10.75 -10.59
N THR A 151 -0.45 11.80 -11.09
CA THR A 151 -1.13 13.03 -11.50
C THR A 151 -1.20 13.11 -13.03
N VAL A 152 -2.15 13.86 -13.55
CA VAL A 152 -2.29 14.09 -15.00
C VAL A 152 -2.09 15.57 -15.32
N PRO A 153 -1.39 15.91 -16.41
CA PRO A 153 -1.02 17.31 -16.68
C PRO A 153 -2.17 18.17 -17.19
N HIS A 154 -3.21 17.56 -17.77
CA HIS A 154 -4.32 18.25 -18.44
C HIS A 154 -5.65 17.54 -18.16
N ASP A 155 -6.77 18.26 -18.29
CA ASP A 155 -8.12 17.70 -18.17
C ASP A 155 -8.35 16.62 -19.24
N ILE A 156 -8.73 15.42 -18.81
CA ILE A 156 -8.93 14.27 -19.69
C ILE A 156 -10.34 14.31 -20.27
N LYS A 157 -10.43 14.28 -21.61
CA LYS A 157 -11.67 14.16 -22.38
C LYS A 157 -12.15 12.72 -22.47
N SER A 158 -11.22 11.78 -22.66
CA SER A 158 -11.47 10.35 -22.73
C SER A 158 -10.18 9.59 -22.44
N ALA A 159 -10.30 8.38 -21.90
CA ALA A 159 -9.15 7.50 -21.74
C ALA A 159 -9.47 6.09 -22.26
N THR A 160 -8.44 5.32 -22.55
CA THR A 160 -8.54 3.88 -22.80
C THR A 160 -7.58 3.17 -21.88
N PHE A 161 -8.09 2.21 -21.12
CA PHE A 161 -7.29 1.34 -20.26
C PHE A 161 -7.00 0.03 -20.98
N TYR A 162 -5.79 -0.50 -20.80
CA TYR A 162 -5.28 -1.67 -21.49
C TYR A 162 -4.65 -2.63 -20.49
N LEU A 163 -4.96 -3.91 -20.68
CA LEU A 163 -4.22 -5.04 -20.12
C LEU A 163 -3.62 -5.78 -21.31
N CYS A 164 -2.30 -5.88 -21.37
CA CYS A 164 -1.59 -6.42 -22.53
C CYS A 164 -0.63 -7.53 -22.12
N TYR A 165 -0.39 -8.44 -23.06
CA TYR A 165 0.67 -9.44 -23.01
C TYR A 165 1.38 -9.50 -24.37
N TYR A 166 2.71 -9.61 -24.40
CA TYR A 166 3.50 -9.29 -25.61
C TYR A 166 4.48 -10.40 -26.02
N ASN A 167 4.39 -10.86 -27.27
CA ASN A 167 5.45 -11.58 -28.02
C ASN A 167 6.28 -12.60 -27.23
N GLN A 168 5.66 -13.32 -26.30
CA GLN A 168 6.35 -14.29 -25.46
C GLN A 168 5.47 -15.49 -25.17
N GLU A 169 6.11 -16.57 -24.75
CA GLU A 169 5.47 -17.75 -24.20
C GLU A 169 5.13 -17.51 -22.72
N GLY A 170 4.29 -18.38 -22.15
CA GLY A 170 3.81 -18.29 -20.78
C GLY A 170 2.36 -17.84 -20.70
N GLU A 171 1.92 -17.49 -19.51
CA GLU A 171 0.56 -17.06 -19.24
C GLU A 171 0.55 -15.86 -18.28
N GLN A 172 -0.34 -14.91 -18.55
CA GLN A 172 -0.55 -13.72 -17.71
C GLN A 172 -2.03 -13.60 -17.37
N TRP A 173 -2.31 -13.43 -16.08
CA TRP A 173 -3.64 -13.18 -15.56
C TRP A 173 -3.76 -11.78 -14.97
N PHE A 174 -4.96 -11.22 -15.06
CA PHE A 174 -5.34 -10.00 -14.37
C PHE A 174 -6.72 -10.14 -13.72
N ASP A 175 -6.88 -9.49 -12.59
CA ASP A 175 -8.13 -9.44 -11.83
C ASP A 175 -8.17 -8.17 -10.95
N GLU A 176 -9.34 -7.87 -10.37
CA GLU A 176 -9.62 -6.77 -9.44
C GLU A 176 -9.03 -5.43 -9.90
N VAL A 177 -9.29 -5.05 -11.15
CA VAL A 177 -8.75 -3.82 -11.75
C VAL A 177 -9.46 -2.60 -11.18
N LEU A 178 -8.74 -1.75 -10.47
CA LEU A 178 -9.25 -0.53 -9.88
C LEU A 178 -8.61 0.69 -10.53
N MET A 179 -9.45 1.64 -10.95
CA MET A 179 -9.02 2.99 -11.28
C MET A 179 -9.98 3.98 -10.64
N GLN A 180 -9.45 4.79 -9.72
CA GLN A 180 -10.20 5.84 -9.03
C GLN A 180 -9.45 7.17 -9.17
N GLY A 181 -10.17 8.27 -9.04
CA GLY A 181 -9.58 9.59 -9.14
C GLY A 181 -10.53 10.69 -8.68
N GLY A 182 -10.05 11.91 -8.77
CA GLY A 182 -10.77 13.09 -8.32
C GLY A 182 -10.49 13.44 -6.87
N SER A 183 -11.28 14.37 -6.36
CA SER A 183 -11.13 14.91 -5.01
C SER A 183 -12.46 14.95 -4.27
N ALA A 184 -12.37 14.86 -2.94
CA ALA A 184 -13.50 15.01 -2.05
C ALA A 184 -13.18 16.05 -0.97
N GLU A 185 -14.20 16.71 -0.46
CA GLU A 185 -14.11 17.48 0.76
C GLU A 185 -14.31 16.53 1.94
N LEU A 186 -13.26 16.31 2.74
CA LEU A 186 -13.28 15.49 3.94
C LEU A 186 -13.55 16.39 5.15
N ALA A 187 -14.74 16.29 5.72
CA ALA A 187 -15.11 17.00 6.94
C ALA A 187 -14.75 16.15 8.16
N ILE A 188 -13.93 16.72 9.04
CA ILE A 188 -13.40 16.09 10.23
C ILE A 188 -13.91 16.86 11.44
N ASN A 189 -14.54 16.17 12.39
CA ASN A 189 -14.88 16.73 13.67
C ASN A 189 -14.39 15.82 14.79
N VAL A 190 -13.67 16.39 15.74
CA VAL A 190 -13.16 15.73 16.93
C VAL A 190 -13.66 16.49 18.15
N LYS A 191 -14.25 15.80 19.13
CA LYS A 191 -14.67 16.37 20.40
C LYS A 191 -14.08 15.55 21.54
N GLY A 192 -13.45 16.21 22.49
CA GLY A 192 -12.90 15.57 23.67
C GLY A 192 -12.31 16.59 24.63
N ASP A 193 -12.35 16.28 25.93
CA ASP A 193 -12.01 17.25 26.98
C ASP A 193 -10.53 17.68 26.99
N ASP A 194 -9.65 16.96 26.29
CA ASP A 194 -8.21 17.17 26.34
C ASP A 194 -7.48 16.92 25.01
N VAL A 195 -8.14 17.16 23.86
CA VAL A 195 -7.50 16.99 22.54
C VAL A 195 -6.38 18.02 22.36
N LYS A 196 -5.14 17.56 22.12
CA LYS A 196 -3.95 18.40 21.89
C LYS A 196 -3.45 18.40 20.46
N GLN A 197 -3.78 17.37 19.70
CA GLN A 197 -3.32 17.23 18.32
C GLN A 197 -4.32 16.41 17.51
N VAL A 198 -4.50 16.79 16.25
CA VAL A 198 -5.24 16.02 15.25
C VAL A 198 -4.31 15.75 14.06
N ILE A 199 -4.16 14.48 13.73
CA ILE A 199 -3.37 14.00 12.60
C ILE A 199 -4.32 13.29 11.63
N VAL A 200 -4.09 13.47 10.33
CA VAL A 200 -4.80 12.71 9.29
C VAL A 200 -3.78 11.99 8.42
N LEU A 201 -3.90 10.67 8.37
CA LEU A 201 -3.08 9.79 7.55
C LEU A 201 -3.92 9.28 6.38
N HIS A 202 -3.38 9.32 5.16
CA HIS A 202 -4.00 8.75 3.97
C HIS A 202 -3.23 7.51 3.53
N SER A 203 -3.94 6.41 3.22
CA SER A 203 -3.34 5.12 2.87
C SER A 203 -2.42 5.19 1.66
N GLN A 204 -2.60 6.14 0.74
CA GLN A 204 -1.83 6.20 -0.51
C GLN A 204 -0.86 7.39 -0.63
N THR A 205 -0.99 8.41 0.23
CA THR A 205 -0.09 9.59 0.18
C THR A 205 0.56 9.94 1.52
N GLY A 206 0.29 9.18 2.58
CA GLY A 206 0.86 9.41 3.91
C GLY A 206 0.15 10.52 4.69
N LYS A 207 0.88 11.19 5.58
CA LYS A 207 0.33 12.23 6.46
C LYS A 207 -0.05 13.49 5.67
N ILE A 208 -1.32 13.89 5.75
CA ILE A 208 -1.88 15.06 5.04
C ILE A 208 -2.27 16.20 5.98
N LEU A 209 -2.44 15.92 7.28
CA LEU A 209 -2.73 16.91 8.31
C LEU A 209 -1.97 16.57 9.59
N ASP A 210 -1.45 17.59 10.27
CA ASP A 210 -0.78 17.49 11.56
C ASP A 210 -0.93 18.84 12.30
N GLU A 211 -1.99 18.96 13.10
CA GLU A 211 -2.35 20.23 13.74
C GLU A 211 -2.45 20.10 15.24
N LYS A 212 -1.80 21.03 15.95
CA LYS A 212 -1.98 21.21 17.39
C LYS A 212 -3.30 21.90 17.66
N VAL A 213 -4.00 21.44 18.69
CA VAL A 213 -5.32 21.92 19.10
C VAL A 213 -5.22 22.45 20.53
N THR A 214 -5.79 23.62 20.76
CA THR A 214 -5.84 24.26 22.10
C THR A 214 -7.25 24.23 22.72
N ALA A 215 -8.25 23.83 21.94
CA ALA A 215 -9.65 23.75 22.34
C ALA A 215 -10.09 22.29 22.53
N ASN A 216 -11.20 22.09 23.25
CA ASN A 216 -11.81 20.77 23.47
C ASN A 216 -12.57 20.23 22.23
N ALA A 217 -12.50 20.96 21.12
CA ALA A 217 -13.10 20.55 19.85
C ALA A 217 -12.22 21.02 18.69
N PHE A 218 -12.20 20.19 17.65
CA PHE A 218 -11.57 20.47 16.37
C PHE A 218 -12.57 20.19 15.26
N SER A 219 -12.70 21.12 14.31
CA SER A 219 -13.52 20.94 13.13
C SER A 219 -12.78 21.53 11.93
N LYS A 220 -12.61 20.72 10.89
CA LYS A 220 -11.95 21.16 9.66
C LYS A 220 -12.45 20.37 8.47
N THR A 221 -12.63 21.07 7.36
CA THR A 221 -12.87 20.47 6.05
C THR A 221 -11.61 20.63 5.22
N ILE A 222 -11.09 19.53 4.67
CA ILE A 222 -9.91 19.53 3.81
C ILE A 222 -10.21 18.85 2.47
N LYS A 223 -9.63 19.38 1.38
CA LYS A 223 -9.70 18.74 0.07
C LYS A 223 -8.69 17.60 0.01
N VAL A 224 -9.15 16.39 -0.29
CA VAL A 224 -8.33 15.17 -0.28
C VAL A 224 -8.60 14.32 -1.53
N PRO A 225 -7.70 13.37 -1.87
CA PRO A 225 -7.96 12.38 -2.93
C PRO A 225 -9.24 11.56 -2.67
N ALA A 226 -10.06 11.32 -3.69
CA ALA A 226 -11.34 10.64 -3.50
C ALA A 226 -11.26 9.08 -3.49
N PHE A 227 -10.11 8.54 -3.08
CA PHE A 227 -9.78 7.11 -3.08
C PHE A 227 -8.96 6.75 -1.83
N GLY A 228 -8.71 5.46 -1.63
CA GLY A 228 -8.01 4.95 -0.46
C GLY A 228 -8.80 5.15 0.83
N SER A 229 -8.11 5.13 1.97
CA SER A 229 -8.70 5.38 3.28
C SER A 229 -7.87 6.35 4.11
N TYR A 230 -8.55 6.93 5.10
CA TYR A 230 -8.06 7.98 5.97
C TYR A 230 -8.18 7.53 7.42
N GLU A 231 -7.09 7.60 8.17
CA GLU A 231 -7.13 7.52 9.63
C GLU A 231 -7.07 8.95 10.20
N VAL A 232 -8.12 9.34 10.92
CA VAL A 232 -8.11 10.54 11.76
C VAL A 232 -7.70 10.13 13.16
N VAL A 233 -6.59 10.69 13.64
CA VAL A 233 -6.02 10.43 14.97
C VAL A 233 -6.16 11.69 15.82
N ALA A 234 -6.79 11.57 16.98
CA ALA A 234 -6.77 12.57 18.03
C ALA A 234 -5.81 12.12 19.14
N ILE A 235 -4.94 13.02 19.59
CA ILE A 235 -3.96 12.76 20.65
C ILE A 235 -4.24 13.71 21.81
N ASP A 236 -4.34 13.16 23.03
CA ASP A 236 -4.56 13.93 24.26
C ASP A 236 -3.26 14.43 24.92
N SER A 237 -3.34 15.12 26.08
CA SER A 237 -2.13 15.60 26.78
C SER A 237 -1.23 14.50 27.32
N LYS A 238 -1.77 13.29 27.49
CA LYS A 238 -1.04 12.10 27.94
C LYS A 238 -0.43 11.33 26.78
N GLY A 239 -0.70 11.72 25.53
CA GLY A 239 -0.23 11.05 24.33
C GLY A 239 -1.08 9.84 23.95
N VAL A 240 -2.26 9.65 24.56
CA VAL A 240 -3.21 8.58 24.23
C VAL A 240 -3.85 8.91 22.89
N ARG A 241 -3.93 7.89 22.03
CA ARG A 241 -4.50 7.99 20.68
C ARG A 241 -5.95 7.50 20.68
N SER A 242 -6.83 8.30 20.12
CA SER A 242 -8.15 7.86 19.64
C SER A 242 -8.16 7.99 18.12
N SER A 243 -8.56 6.94 17.41
CA SER A 243 -8.51 6.92 15.95
C SER A 243 -9.84 6.51 15.33
N LYS A 244 -10.13 7.03 14.14
CA LYS A 244 -11.24 6.57 13.29
C LYS A 244 -10.77 6.41 11.85
N LEU A 245 -11.17 5.31 11.24
CA LEU A 245 -10.95 5.05 9.82
C LEU A 245 -12.15 5.53 9.00
N TYR A 246 -11.88 6.14 7.85
CA TYR A 246 -12.88 6.52 6.87
C TYR A 246 -12.33 6.39 5.44
N PRO A 247 -13.05 5.78 4.49
CA PRO A 247 -14.24 4.96 4.69
C PRO A 247 -13.94 3.71 5.52
N GLU A 248 -14.94 3.19 6.22
CA GLU A 248 -14.78 1.95 6.97
C GLU A 248 -14.45 0.78 6.02
N ASN A 249 -13.57 -0.12 6.46
CA ASN A 249 -13.19 -1.35 5.72
C ASN A 249 -12.38 -1.18 4.43
N VAL A 250 -11.98 0.05 4.06
CA VAL A 250 -11.11 0.29 2.90
C VAL A 250 -9.65 0.40 3.33
N ASP A 251 -8.74 -0.30 2.65
CA ASP A 251 -7.30 -0.33 2.95
C ASP A 251 -7.00 -0.41 4.46
N VAL A 252 -7.70 -1.29 5.19
CA VAL A 252 -7.51 -1.43 6.63
C VAL A 252 -6.24 -2.23 6.89
N ASN A 253 -5.53 -1.87 7.95
CA ASN A 253 -4.55 -2.76 8.57
C ASN A 253 -5.27 -4.02 9.13
N SER A 254 -4.51 -5.02 9.56
CA SER A 254 -5.07 -6.22 10.17
C SER A 254 -6.04 -5.88 11.30
N ALA A 255 -7.17 -6.58 11.35
CA ALA A 255 -8.14 -6.42 12.44
C ALA A 255 -7.48 -6.69 13.79
N VAL A 256 -7.84 -5.89 14.79
CA VAL A 256 -7.36 -6.07 16.16
C VAL A 256 -7.85 -7.41 16.67
N LYS A 257 -6.90 -8.23 17.12
CA LYS A 257 -7.16 -9.46 17.88
C LYS A 257 -6.48 -9.30 19.23
N ASN A 258 -6.89 -10.07 20.24
CA ASN A 258 -6.33 -9.94 21.62
C ASN A 258 -4.80 -9.95 21.67
N ASN A 259 -4.14 -10.56 20.68
CA ASN A 259 -2.70 -10.70 20.58
C ASN A 259 -2.09 -9.90 19.41
N ASN A 260 -2.85 -9.09 18.71
CA ASN A 260 -2.38 -8.34 17.54
C ASN A 260 -2.87 -6.89 17.58
N ILE A 261 -1.93 -5.96 17.73
CA ILE A 261 -2.18 -4.54 17.93
C ILE A 261 -1.62 -3.78 16.71
N PRO A 262 -2.46 -3.35 15.75
CA PRO A 262 -1.99 -2.58 14.61
C PRO A 262 -1.49 -1.20 15.05
N LEU A 263 -0.40 -0.72 14.44
CA LEU A 263 0.19 0.58 14.78
C LEU A 263 -0.59 1.77 14.20
N THR A 264 -1.36 1.51 13.15
CA THR A 264 -2.27 2.45 12.46
C THR A 264 -3.48 1.67 11.97
N LEU A 265 -4.63 2.33 11.82
CA LEU A 265 -5.83 1.72 11.26
C LEU A 265 -5.74 1.60 9.73
N VAL A 266 -5.02 2.51 9.08
CA VAL A 266 -4.69 2.39 7.64
C VAL A 266 -3.66 1.28 7.43
N LYS A 267 -3.80 0.53 6.33
CA LYS A 267 -2.87 -0.54 5.91
C LYS A 267 -1.44 -0.04 5.77
N ARG A 268 -1.26 1.24 5.42
CA ARG A 268 -0.01 1.79 4.91
C ARG A 268 0.40 3.07 5.62
N MET A 269 1.68 3.13 5.98
CA MET A 269 2.39 4.35 6.33
C MET A 269 3.38 4.72 5.24
N ILE A 270 3.37 5.99 4.83
CA ILE A 270 4.34 6.54 3.86
C ILE A 270 5.21 7.55 4.59
N ILE A 271 6.50 7.26 4.68
CA ILE A 271 7.45 8.04 5.48
C ILE A 271 8.42 8.73 4.53
N PRO A 272 8.32 10.06 4.34
CA PRO A 272 9.21 10.80 3.45
C PRO A 272 10.68 10.73 3.89
N PHE A 273 11.58 11.01 2.96
CA PHE A 273 13.02 11.05 3.26
C PHE A 273 13.34 11.98 4.45
N GLY A 274 14.18 11.49 5.36
CA GLY A 274 14.65 12.24 6.53
C GLY A 274 13.57 12.43 7.61
N LYS A 275 12.37 11.86 7.41
CA LYS A 275 11.30 11.89 8.40
C LYS A 275 11.31 10.63 9.26
N THR A 276 10.74 10.79 10.44
CA THR A 276 10.46 9.71 11.39
C THR A 276 8.97 9.72 11.64
N GLU A 277 8.35 8.55 11.57
CA GLU A 277 7.01 8.32 12.09
C GLU A 277 7.15 7.64 13.45
N THR A 278 6.54 8.21 14.50
CA THR A 278 6.60 7.65 15.87
C THR A 278 5.20 7.41 16.37
N ILE A 279 4.98 6.20 16.85
CA ILE A 279 3.69 5.67 17.24
C ILE A 279 3.79 5.19 18.67
N ASN A 280 2.92 5.70 19.53
CA ASN A 280 2.74 5.14 20.86
C ASN A 280 1.76 3.97 20.81
N VAL A 281 2.12 2.89 21.48
CA VAL A 281 1.33 1.67 21.62
C VAL A 281 1.22 1.30 23.09
N GLU A 282 0.00 0.98 23.53
CA GLU A 282 -0.27 0.49 24.87
C GLU A 282 -0.29 -1.03 24.86
N LEU A 283 0.59 -1.66 25.65
CA LEU A 283 0.65 -3.11 25.81
C LEU A 283 -0.04 -3.54 27.11
N PRO A 284 -0.70 -4.71 27.14
CA PRO A 284 -1.42 -5.17 28.32
C PRO A 284 -0.47 -5.46 29.49
N ALA A 285 -1.00 -5.43 30.71
CA ALA A 285 -0.22 -5.65 31.94
C ALA A 285 0.42 -7.05 32.01
N ASP A 286 -0.21 -8.04 31.36
CA ASP A 286 0.21 -9.43 31.33
C ASP A 286 1.20 -9.75 30.19
N VAL A 287 1.82 -8.73 29.58
CA VAL A 287 2.88 -8.90 28.58
C VAL A 287 4.15 -9.54 29.18
N ALA A 288 4.32 -9.47 30.50
CA ALA A 288 5.47 -10.05 31.18
C ALA A 288 5.53 -11.58 30.97
N GLY A 289 6.67 -12.06 30.46
CA GLY A 289 6.89 -13.48 30.17
C GLY A 289 6.38 -13.95 28.80
N LYS A 290 5.67 -13.09 28.05
CA LYS A 290 5.26 -13.37 26.67
C LYS A 290 6.31 -12.87 25.67
N LYS A 291 6.31 -13.45 24.46
CA LYS A 291 7.07 -12.93 23.34
C LYS A 291 6.32 -11.78 22.70
N VAL A 292 7.05 -10.75 22.31
CA VAL A 292 6.49 -9.59 21.62
C VAL A 292 7.26 -9.36 20.33
N TYR A 293 6.52 -9.37 19.22
CA TYR A 293 7.05 -9.18 17.89
C TYR A 293 6.51 -7.90 17.28
N LEU A 294 7.34 -7.23 16.46
CA LEU A 294 6.90 -6.20 15.53
C LEU A 294 6.94 -6.77 14.11
N ASP A 295 5.76 -6.90 13.52
CA ASP A 295 5.56 -7.40 12.17
C ASP A 295 5.23 -6.23 11.24
N PHE A 296 5.88 -6.16 10.08
CA PHE A 296 5.56 -5.19 9.02
C PHE A 296 6.15 -5.63 7.69
N SER A 297 5.64 -5.09 6.58
CA SER A 297 6.30 -5.16 5.28
C SER A 297 6.88 -3.81 4.92
N GLY A 298 8.06 -3.78 4.28
CA GLY A 298 8.76 -2.53 3.96
C GLY A 298 9.29 -2.49 2.52
N ARG A 299 9.13 -1.34 1.86
CA ARG A 299 9.73 -1.06 0.54
C ARG A 299 10.09 0.42 0.35
N ILE A 300 10.92 0.69 -0.64
CA ILE A 300 11.19 2.05 -1.12
C ILE A 300 10.24 2.36 -2.27
N ASP A 301 9.55 3.49 -2.16
CA ASP A 301 8.58 3.92 -3.16
C ASP A 301 9.28 4.35 -4.48
N GLN A 302 8.60 4.08 -5.60
CA GLN A 302 8.82 4.69 -6.94
C GLN A 302 10.04 4.34 -7.80
N PHE A 303 10.89 3.37 -7.48
CA PHE A 303 11.88 2.90 -8.47
C PHE A 303 11.31 1.75 -9.29
N SER A 304 10.88 2.04 -10.51
CA SER A 304 10.62 0.99 -11.50
C SER A 304 11.83 0.66 -12.37
N THR A 305 12.83 1.54 -12.42
CA THR A 305 14.02 1.36 -13.27
C THR A 305 15.27 0.93 -12.50
N ILE A 306 15.19 0.76 -11.17
CA ILE A 306 16.33 0.37 -10.33
C ILE A 306 15.99 -0.94 -9.64
N SER A 307 16.72 -1.99 -10.00
CA SER A 307 16.69 -3.27 -9.32
C SER A 307 17.67 -3.28 -8.13
N GLY A 308 17.41 -4.18 -7.18
CA GLY A 308 18.25 -4.37 -6.00
C GLY A 308 17.65 -3.78 -4.71
N PHE A 309 18.50 -3.57 -3.73
CA PHE A 309 18.08 -3.25 -2.36
C PHE A 309 19.06 -2.30 -1.69
N THR A 310 18.64 -1.68 -0.60
CA THR A 310 19.45 -0.72 0.14
C THR A 310 18.89 -0.49 1.54
N ALA A 311 19.72 -0.06 2.49
CA ALA A 311 19.24 0.30 3.82
C ALA A 311 18.35 1.55 3.73
N GLY A 312 17.07 1.39 4.03
CA GLY A 312 16.07 2.46 3.88
C GLY A 312 15.36 2.83 5.18
N VAL A 313 15.22 1.87 6.10
CA VAL A 313 14.44 2.06 7.33
C VAL A 313 15.23 1.71 8.57
N ARG A 314 15.16 2.57 9.58
CA ARG A 314 15.60 2.30 10.94
C ARG A 314 14.38 2.16 11.83
N VAL A 315 14.33 1.11 12.64
CA VAL A 315 13.27 0.88 13.61
C VAL A 315 13.80 1.11 15.02
N GLU A 316 13.10 1.91 15.81
CA GLU A 316 13.43 2.15 17.22
C GLU A 316 12.23 1.77 18.10
N VAL A 317 12.48 1.06 19.19
CA VAL A 317 11.50 0.76 20.24
C VAL A 317 11.99 1.39 21.53
N ASN A 318 11.18 2.26 22.13
CA ASN A 318 11.53 3.04 23.32
C ASN A 318 12.89 3.75 23.19
N LYS A 319 13.13 4.37 22.02
CA LYS A 319 14.38 5.05 21.63
C LYS A 319 15.61 4.13 21.52
N GLN A 320 15.42 2.81 21.58
CA GLN A 320 16.47 1.83 21.36
C GLN A 320 16.37 1.26 19.94
N PHE A 321 17.48 1.26 19.21
CA PHE A 321 17.51 0.77 17.83
C PHE A 321 17.41 -0.75 17.79
N CYS A 322 16.45 -1.27 17.01
CA CYS A 322 16.39 -2.69 16.67
C CYS A 322 17.54 -3.02 15.71
N ARG A 323 18.32 -4.05 16.03
CA ARG A 323 19.50 -4.50 15.29
C ARG A 323 19.27 -5.89 14.72
N ALA A 324 20.36 -6.55 14.34
CA ALA A 324 20.37 -7.94 13.90
C ALA A 324 19.85 -8.92 14.96
N ALA A 325 20.04 -8.62 16.25
CA ALA A 325 19.63 -9.49 17.34
C ALA A 325 18.09 -9.59 17.48
N GLU A 326 17.39 -8.52 17.11
CA GLU A 326 15.94 -8.47 17.10
C GLU A 326 15.36 -9.03 15.79
N LEU A 327 16.14 -9.14 14.71
CA LEU A 327 15.63 -9.59 13.40
C LEU A 327 15.38 -11.11 13.38
N VAL A 328 14.11 -11.50 13.35
CA VAL A 328 13.68 -12.90 13.21
C VAL A 328 13.46 -13.26 11.75
N LYS A 329 12.78 -12.39 11.00
CA LYS A 329 12.52 -12.54 9.57
C LYS A 329 12.75 -11.20 8.85
N PRO A 330 13.37 -11.18 7.66
CA PRO A 330 14.11 -12.29 7.03
C PRO A 330 15.31 -12.70 7.88
N VAL A 331 15.93 -13.85 7.58
CA VAL A 331 17.21 -14.20 8.22
C VAL A 331 18.24 -13.12 7.92
N ASN A 332 19.03 -12.72 8.92
CA ASN A 332 19.90 -11.54 8.78
C ASN A 332 20.96 -11.68 7.67
N LYS A 333 21.42 -12.92 7.41
CA LYS A 333 22.35 -13.24 6.33
C LYS A 333 21.64 -14.02 5.24
N ALA A 334 21.73 -13.56 4.00
CA ALA A 334 21.27 -14.28 2.83
C ALA A 334 22.36 -14.32 1.76
N THR A 335 22.31 -15.31 0.88
CA THR A 335 23.16 -15.37 -0.31
C THR A 335 22.38 -14.79 -1.48
N ILE A 336 22.98 -13.85 -2.20
CA ILE A 336 22.43 -13.34 -3.46
C ILE A 336 22.90 -14.19 -4.64
N SER A 337 22.23 -14.11 -5.80
CA SER A 337 22.51 -15.02 -6.93
C SER A 337 23.95 -14.89 -7.48
N SER A 338 24.59 -13.73 -7.34
CA SER A 338 26.02 -13.56 -7.64
C SER A 338 26.97 -14.32 -6.68
N GLY A 339 26.43 -15.03 -5.68
CA GLY A 339 27.19 -15.75 -4.67
C GLY A 339 27.66 -14.89 -3.49
N SER A 340 27.37 -13.59 -3.48
CA SER A 340 27.76 -12.69 -2.39
C SER A 340 26.84 -12.78 -1.17
N ASP A 341 27.35 -12.39 0.00
CA ASP A 341 26.55 -12.27 1.21
C ASP A 341 25.78 -10.94 1.27
N LEU A 342 24.49 -11.02 1.57
CA LEU A 342 23.63 -9.91 1.93
C LEU A 342 23.37 -9.90 3.44
N ILE A 343 23.66 -8.76 4.07
CA ILE A 343 23.29 -8.46 5.46
C ILE A 343 22.08 -7.52 5.49
N PHE A 344 20.99 -7.98 6.09
CA PHE A 344 19.72 -7.25 6.20
C PHE A 344 19.74 -6.15 7.25
N ALA A 345 20.15 -6.47 8.48
CA ALA A 345 20.27 -5.52 9.57
C ALA A 345 21.67 -4.89 9.56
N ARG A 346 21.78 -3.70 8.98
CA ARG A 346 23.02 -2.91 8.95
C ARG A 346 23.00 -1.85 10.04
N ASN A 347 24.16 -1.29 10.35
CA ASN A 347 24.27 -0.13 11.26
C ASN A 347 23.42 1.07 10.79
N THR A 348 23.19 1.17 9.48
CA THR A 348 22.39 2.22 8.84
C THR A 348 20.89 1.92 8.80
N GLY A 349 20.43 0.75 9.25
CA GLY A 349 19.03 0.33 9.19
C GLY A 349 18.85 -1.03 8.50
N TYR A 350 17.59 -1.43 8.34
CA TYR A 350 17.19 -2.61 7.58
C TYR A 350 17.19 -2.31 6.08
N VAL A 351 17.69 -3.29 5.33
CA VAL A 351 17.68 -3.33 3.87
C VAL A 351 16.25 -3.50 3.36
N LEU A 352 15.81 -2.59 2.48
CA LEU A 352 14.53 -2.62 1.78
C LEU A 352 14.76 -2.80 0.28
N TYR A 353 13.79 -3.43 -0.38
CA TYR A 353 13.70 -3.45 -1.83
C TYR A 353 13.20 -2.13 -2.41
N TYR A 354 13.64 -1.84 -3.62
CA TYR A 354 12.96 -0.93 -4.53
C TYR A 354 11.66 -1.58 -5.03
N SER A 355 10.50 -0.93 -4.86
CA SER A 355 9.15 -1.22 -5.41
C SER A 355 8.70 -2.68 -5.66
N ASN A 356 7.42 -2.98 -5.42
CA ASN A 356 6.82 -4.30 -5.74
C ASN A 356 6.94 -4.72 -7.22
N ALA A 357 7.22 -3.78 -8.13
CA ALA A 357 7.41 -4.06 -9.56
C ALA A 357 8.77 -4.72 -9.88
N CYS A 358 9.74 -4.66 -8.97
CA CYS A 358 11.06 -5.25 -9.15
C CYS A 358 11.23 -6.50 -8.29
N PHE A 359 10.43 -7.54 -8.56
CA PHE A 359 10.87 -8.90 -8.28
C PHE A 359 11.97 -9.22 -9.27
N SER A 360 13.19 -9.03 -8.84
CA SER A 360 14.29 -9.74 -9.45
C SER A 360 14.54 -10.99 -8.61
N ILE A 361 13.62 -11.93 -8.70
CA ILE A 361 13.63 -13.27 -8.12
C ILE A 361 14.43 -14.24 -9.02
N SER A 362 14.82 -13.87 -10.24
CA SER A 362 15.65 -14.67 -11.13
C SER A 362 17.08 -14.79 -10.61
N GLU A 363 17.65 -15.99 -10.76
CA GLU A 363 19.09 -16.23 -10.57
C GLU A 363 19.93 -15.32 -11.49
N ASP A 364 19.37 -14.86 -12.60
CA ASP A 364 20.01 -13.94 -13.55
C ASP A 364 20.14 -12.52 -13.02
N ASN A 365 19.35 -12.14 -11.99
CA ASN A 365 19.62 -10.89 -11.28
C ASN A 365 20.61 -11.11 -10.15
N HIS A 366 21.84 -10.66 -10.37
CA HIS A 366 22.97 -10.72 -9.43
C HIS A 366 22.69 -10.25 -7.99
N TYR A 367 21.61 -9.48 -7.74
CA TYR A 367 21.18 -8.97 -6.44
C TYR A 367 19.98 -9.73 -5.82
N SER A 368 19.49 -10.82 -6.42
CA SER A 368 18.39 -11.62 -5.87
C SER A 368 18.83 -12.47 -4.68
N PRO A 369 18.24 -12.40 -3.47
CA PRO A 369 18.55 -13.19 -2.29
C PRO A 369 17.96 -14.59 -2.44
N VAL A 370 18.60 -15.39 -3.28
CA VAL A 370 18.19 -16.75 -3.64
C VAL A 370 18.10 -17.70 -2.46
N SER A 371 18.80 -17.42 -1.35
CA SER A 371 18.73 -18.26 -0.15
C SER A 371 17.47 -18.02 0.71
N LEU A 372 16.61 -17.05 0.37
CA LEU A 372 15.35 -16.80 1.07
C LEU A 372 14.20 -17.50 0.37
N SER A 373 13.34 -18.17 1.15
CA SER A 373 12.11 -18.79 0.64
C SER A 373 10.97 -17.80 0.45
N ASP A 374 10.94 -16.70 1.23
CA ASP A 374 9.97 -15.61 1.10
C ASP A 374 10.66 -14.36 0.57
N ARG A 375 10.37 -14.00 -0.69
CA ARG A 375 11.12 -13.02 -1.48
C ARG A 375 10.31 -11.75 -1.82
N ASN A 376 9.10 -11.58 -1.26
CA ASN A 376 8.10 -10.65 -1.78
C ASN A 376 7.38 -9.86 -0.67
N PRO A 377 7.26 -8.52 -0.80
CA PRO A 377 8.14 -7.54 -0.12
C PRO A 377 8.61 -7.99 1.26
N PHE A 378 9.85 -7.65 1.66
CA PHE A 378 10.43 -8.15 2.92
C PHE A 378 9.47 -7.99 4.10
N ASN A 379 8.89 -9.12 4.49
CA ASN A 379 8.09 -9.25 5.67
C ASN A 379 9.06 -9.32 6.84
N PHE A 380 9.16 -8.20 7.55
CA PHE A 380 9.96 -8.08 8.74
C PHE A 380 9.18 -8.62 9.94
N ARG A 381 9.89 -9.41 10.74
CA ARG A 381 9.46 -9.80 12.08
C ARG A 381 10.61 -9.53 13.03
N LEU A 382 10.39 -8.64 13.99
CA LEU A 382 11.39 -8.25 14.97
C LEU A 382 10.98 -8.74 16.36
N ASP A 383 11.79 -9.53 17.05
CA ASP A 383 11.61 -9.86 18.48
C ASP A 383 11.98 -8.62 19.32
N ILE A 384 10.98 -7.88 19.76
CA ILE A 384 11.13 -6.66 20.55
C ILE A 384 10.85 -6.90 22.03
N THR A 385 10.77 -8.16 22.47
CA THR A 385 10.40 -8.55 23.85
C THR A 385 11.22 -7.81 24.91
N LYS A 386 12.53 -7.65 24.68
CA LYS A 386 13.45 -6.99 25.62
C LYS A 386 13.39 -5.46 25.59
N LEU A 387 12.74 -4.90 24.57
CA LEU A 387 12.68 -3.46 24.32
C LEU A 387 11.36 -2.84 24.78
N VAL A 388 10.36 -3.68 25.05
CA VAL A 388 9.02 -3.25 25.48
C VAL A 388 8.77 -3.48 26.98
N LYS A 389 7.73 -2.84 27.49
CA LYS A 389 7.22 -2.99 28.85
C LYS A 389 5.69 -2.98 28.84
N ALA A 390 5.06 -3.36 29.95
CA ALA A 390 3.63 -3.15 30.14
C ALA A 390 3.27 -1.65 30.06
N GLY A 391 2.08 -1.34 29.53
CA GLY A 391 1.62 0.03 29.29
C GLY A 391 2.29 0.68 28.08
N SER A 392 2.66 1.94 28.22
CA SER A 392 3.06 2.79 27.09
C SER A 392 4.45 2.48 26.55
N ASN A 393 4.54 2.29 25.23
CA ASN A 393 5.76 2.09 24.47
C ASN A 393 5.74 2.96 23.22
N SER A 394 6.91 3.42 22.76
CA SER A 394 7.05 4.16 21.49
C SER A 394 7.73 3.28 20.45
N ILE A 395 7.16 3.18 19.26
CA ILE A 395 7.76 2.53 18.09
C ILE A 395 7.96 3.60 17.02
N ALA A 396 9.17 3.70 16.48
CA ALA A 396 9.50 4.68 15.46
C ALA A 396 10.11 4.05 14.23
N PHE A 397 9.64 4.47 13.06
CA PHE A 397 10.21 4.15 11.76
C PHE A 397 10.87 5.40 11.19
N LYS A 398 12.17 5.33 10.94
CA LYS A 398 12.96 6.44 10.41
C LYS A 398 13.43 6.13 9.01
N ASN A 399 13.12 7.02 8.08
CA ASN A 399 13.62 6.94 6.72
C ASN A 399 15.02 7.55 6.63
N LEU A 400 16.02 6.68 6.40
CA LEU A 400 17.44 7.04 6.29
C LEU A 400 17.96 6.91 4.86
N PHE A 401 17.07 6.78 3.87
CA PHE A 401 17.44 6.57 2.49
C PHE A 401 18.31 7.73 1.94
N SER A 402 19.16 7.49 0.95
CA SER A 402 20.19 8.44 0.50
C SER A 402 19.67 9.86 0.16
N THR A 403 20.43 10.89 0.55
CA THR A 403 20.15 12.31 0.21
C THR A 403 20.16 12.60 -1.29
N LYS A 404 20.85 11.77 -2.09
CA LYS A 404 20.97 11.99 -3.55
C LYS A 404 19.67 11.73 -4.30
N LEU A 405 18.78 10.92 -3.74
CA LEU A 405 17.45 10.63 -4.29
C LEU A 405 16.47 10.57 -3.12
N PRO A 406 15.93 11.70 -2.64
CA PRO A 406 14.99 11.68 -1.52
C PRO A 406 13.74 10.91 -1.94
N ARG A 407 13.50 9.77 -1.27
CA ARG A 407 12.34 8.89 -1.52
C ARG A 407 11.62 8.56 -0.24
N SER A 408 10.34 8.30 -0.37
CA SER A 408 9.53 7.76 0.71
C SER A 408 9.79 6.26 0.87
N ILE A 409 9.75 5.79 2.11
CA ILE A 409 9.57 4.38 2.39
C ILE A 409 8.10 4.11 2.65
N VAL A 410 7.65 2.95 2.23
CA VAL A 410 6.30 2.46 2.47
C VAL A 410 6.40 1.32 3.47
N ILE A 411 5.65 1.43 4.57
CA ILE A 411 5.54 0.41 5.60
C ILE A 411 4.09 -0.05 5.63
N ASP A 412 3.85 -1.31 5.26
CA ASP A 412 2.52 -1.92 5.21
C ASP A 412 2.31 -2.88 6.39
N ASN A 413 1.07 -2.95 6.87
CA ASN A 413 0.59 -3.88 7.89
C ASN A 413 1.41 -3.90 9.18
N ALA A 414 1.90 -2.73 9.61
CA ALA A 414 2.72 -2.65 10.81
C ALA A 414 1.89 -2.92 12.06
N GLN A 415 2.33 -3.87 12.88
CA GLN A 415 1.58 -4.33 14.06
C GLN A 415 2.50 -4.96 15.13
N VAL A 416 2.08 -4.89 16.38
CA VAL A 416 2.69 -5.61 17.49
C VAL A 416 1.92 -6.91 17.73
N VAL A 417 2.63 -8.04 17.74
CA VAL A 417 2.08 -9.37 17.99
C VAL A 417 2.59 -9.89 19.33
N ILE A 418 1.69 -10.37 20.19
CA ILE A 418 2.00 -10.92 21.52
C ILE A 418 1.76 -12.44 21.49
N GLU A 419 2.78 -13.23 21.80
CA GLU A 419 2.74 -14.71 21.75
C GLU A 419 3.06 -15.36 23.10
#